data_AF-A0A663N699-F1
#
_entry.id   AF-A0A663N699-F1
#
_cell.length_a   1.000
_cell.length_b   1.000
_cell.length_c   1.000
_cell.angle_alpha   90.00
_cell.angle_beta   90.00
_cell.angle_gamma   90.00
#
_symmetry.space_group_name_H-M   'P 1'
#
loop_
_entity.id
_entity.type
_entity.pdbx_description
1 polymer ?
#
loop_
_entity_poly.entity_id
_entity_poly.type
_entity_poly.pdbx_seq_one_letter_code
_entity_poly.pdbx_strand_id
1 'polypeptide(L)'
;MKRCRWTTAGTLLLASLVLSSRTARSEEDQDSLWDAWGSWSECSRTCGGGASYSLRRCLSSKICEGRNIRYRTCSNVDCPPEAGDFRAQQCSAHNDVKYQGQFYEWLPVSNDPDNPCSLKCQARGAALVVELAPKVLDGTRCYTESLDMCISGLCQIVGCDRQLGSTVKEDNCGVCNGDGSTCRMVRGQYKSQLSANKSLGHCPQLSGTLPCLPMHLLWRKPVACEHTSHLFFSV
;
A
#
# COMPACT_ATOMS: atom_id res chain seq x y z
N MET A 1 -7.92 69.80 -41.12
CA MET A 1 -9.39 69.87 -41.05
C MET A 1 -9.86 69.33 -39.70
N LYS A 2 -10.64 70.16 -38.95
CA LYS A 2 -11.54 69.86 -37.80
C LYS A 2 -10.95 69.08 -36.59
N ARG A 3 -10.51 69.74 -35.49
CA ARG A 3 -11.24 70.08 -34.22
C ARG A 3 -12.21 68.97 -33.76
N CYS A 4 -12.12 68.46 -32.53
CA CYS A 4 -12.63 69.14 -31.33
C CYS A 4 -11.91 68.79 -30.01
N ARG A 5 -12.04 69.75 -29.10
CA ARG A 5 -11.47 69.90 -27.76
C ARG A 5 -12.64 69.85 -26.77
N TRP A 6 -12.49 69.24 -25.59
CA TRP A 6 -13.27 69.61 -24.41
C TRP A 6 -12.37 69.60 -23.17
N THR A 7 -12.46 70.70 -22.42
CA THR A 7 -11.88 70.97 -21.10
C THR A 7 -13.03 71.14 -20.11
N THR A 8 -12.89 70.64 -18.88
CA THR A 8 -13.33 71.21 -17.57
C THR A 8 -13.23 70.09 -16.50
N ALA A 9 -12.37 70.18 -15.48
CA ALA A 9 -12.54 70.91 -14.20
C ALA A 9 -13.68 70.35 -13.32
N GLY A 10 -13.34 69.87 -12.12
CA GLY A 10 -14.33 69.55 -11.08
C GLY A 10 -13.89 68.53 -10.02
N THR A 11 -13.11 68.98 -9.04
CA THR A 11 -13.00 68.35 -7.71
C THR A 11 -14.34 68.43 -6.97
N LEU A 12 -14.86 67.30 -6.48
CA LEU A 12 -15.80 67.26 -5.35
C LEU A 12 -15.56 65.99 -4.54
N LEU A 13 -15.10 66.19 -3.30
CA LEU A 13 -15.03 65.20 -2.24
C LEU A 13 -16.44 64.71 -1.89
N LEU A 14 -16.65 63.40 -1.87
CA LEU A 14 -17.74 62.79 -1.12
C LEU A 14 -17.13 61.74 -0.19
N ALA A 15 -16.95 62.14 1.07
CA ALA A 15 -16.82 61.24 2.19
C ALA A 15 -18.23 60.86 2.65
N SER A 16 -18.58 59.57 2.54
CA SER A 16 -19.69 58.97 3.29
C SER A 16 -19.27 57.57 3.72
N LEU A 17 -19.03 57.43 5.03
CA LEU A 17 -18.83 56.20 5.76
C LEU A 17 -20.11 55.35 5.72
N VAL A 18 -20.02 54.07 5.34
CA VAL A 18 -20.84 53.01 5.93
C VAL A 18 -19.98 51.77 6.17
N LEU A 19 -20.06 51.31 7.42
CA LEU A 19 -19.41 50.20 8.09
C LEU A 19 -19.78 48.82 7.50
N SER A 20 -18.86 47.87 7.69
CA SER A 20 -19.07 46.41 7.83
C SER A 20 -19.70 45.66 6.64
N SER A 21 -19.06 44.61 6.12
CA SER A 21 -18.71 43.44 6.91
C SER A 21 -17.52 42.69 6.33
N ARG A 22 -16.49 42.50 7.15
CA ARG A 22 -15.49 41.44 6.98
C ARG A 22 -16.20 40.10 7.12
N THR A 23 -16.15 39.26 6.09
CA THR A 23 -16.10 37.80 6.27
C THR A 23 -15.21 37.20 5.20
N ALA A 24 -13.91 37.48 5.27
CA ALA A 24 -12.95 36.41 5.07
C ALA A 24 -13.12 35.50 6.29
N ARG A 25 -13.94 34.45 6.17
CA ARG A 25 -14.05 33.44 7.22
C ARG A 25 -12.74 32.68 7.23
N SER A 26 -11.94 32.99 8.25
CA SER A 26 -10.80 32.27 8.79
C SER A 26 -10.71 30.79 8.37
N GLU A 27 -9.90 30.51 7.35
CA GLU A 27 -9.29 29.17 7.20
C GLU A 27 -8.15 28.96 8.23
N GLU A 28 -7.74 30.02 8.94
CA GLU A 28 -6.73 29.96 10.01
C GLU A 28 -7.26 29.49 11.38
N ASP A 29 -8.57 29.30 11.56
CA ASP A 29 -9.15 28.86 12.85
C ASP A 29 -9.41 27.36 12.95
N GLN A 30 -9.28 26.59 11.87
CA GLN A 30 -9.66 25.16 11.89
C GLN A 30 -8.58 24.26 12.51
N ASP A 31 -7.30 24.63 12.36
CA ASP A 31 -6.18 23.94 13.02
C ASP A 31 -5.98 24.43 14.48
N SER A 32 -6.59 25.56 14.86
CA SER A 32 -6.58 26.08 16.24
C SER A 32 -7.38 25.21 17.23
N LEU A 33 -8.31 24.39 16.72
CA LEU A 33 -9.19 23.55 17.52
C LEU A 33 -8.54 22.21 17.91
N TRP A 34 -7.51 21.81 17.18
CA TRP A 34 -6.77 20.58 17.43
C TRP A 34 -5.48 20.89 18.19
N ASP A 35 -5.11 19.97 19.09
CA ASP A 35 -3.76 19.96 19.67
C ASP A 35 -2.74 19.54 18.61
N ALA A 36 -1.48 19.81 18.88
CA ALA A 36 -0.39 19.26 18.09
C ALA A 36 -0.47 17.73 18.04
N TRP A 37 -0.07 17.16 16.91
CA TRP A 37 0.07 15.72 16.79
C TRP A 37 1.10 15.21 17.79
N GLY A 38 0.71 14.20 18.57
CA GLY A 38 1.60 13.50 19.49
C GLY A 38 2.71 12.76 18.74
N SER A 39 3.67 12.26 19.52
CA SER A 39 4.72 11.38 19.01
C SER A 39 4.12 10.16 18.32
N TRP A 40 4.85 9.65 17.34
CA TRP A 40 4.51 8.38 16.71
C TRP A 40 4.63 7.23 17.70
N SER A 41 3.71 6.26 17.62
CA SER A 41 3.77 5.01 18.35
C SER A 41 4.97 4.18 17.90
N GLU A 42 5.32 3.19 18.72
CA GLU A 42 6.16 2.09 18.27
C GLU A 42 5.60 1.46 16.98
N CYS A 43 6.51 0.98 16.14
CA CYS A 43 6.11 0.33 14.90
C CYS A 43 5.48 -1.02 15.22
N SER A 44 4.39 -1.37 14.54
CA SER A 44 3.74 -2.68 14.71
C SER A 44 4.65 -3.86 14.32
N ARG A 45 5.70 -3.60 13.55
CA ARG A 45 6.70 -4.58 13.11
C ARG A 45 8.10 -3.99 13.19
N THR A 46 9.09 -4.84 13.40
CA THR A 46 10.51 -4.45 13.39
C THR A 46 11.15 -4.59 12.01
N CYS A 47 10.49 -5.26 11.07
CA CYS A 47 10.92 -5.46 9.69
C CYS A 47 9.73 -5.66 8.75
N GLY A 48 10.00 -5.68 7.44
CA GLY A 48 9.07 -6.02 6.37
C GLY A 48 7.95 -5.00 6.13
N GLY A 49 8.10 -3.78 6.67
CA GLY A 49 7.10 -2.73 6.66
C GLY A 49 5.99 -2.96 7.69
N GLY A 50 5.91 -2.08 8.69
CA GLY A 50 4.83 -2.02 9.67
C GLY A 50 4.07 -0.70 9.62
N ALA A 51 3.16 -0.51 10.57
CA ALA A 51 2.39 0.71 10.73
C ALA A 51 2.65 1.34 12.11
N SER A 52 2.67 2.66 12.15
CA SER A 52 2.75 3.46 13.37
C SER A 52 1.66 4.52 13.32
N TYR A 53 1.09 4.86 14.47
CA TYR A 53 0.03 5.85 14.58
C TYR A 53 0.46 7.05 15.43
N SER A 54 -0.16 8.18 15.20
CA SER A 54 0.00 9.40 16.00
C SER A 54 -1.39 9.94 16.29
N LEU A 55 -1.59 10.36 17.54
CA LEU A 55 -2.88 10.85 18.05
C LEU A 55 -2.80 12.36 18.29
N ARG A 56 -3.93 13.03 18.15
CA ARG A 56 -4.12 14.42 18.61
C ARG A 56 -5.43 14.55 19.38
N ARG A 57 -5.53 15.56 20.24
CA ARG A 57 -6.75 15.82 21.03
C ARG A 57 -7.50 17.02 20.46
N CYS A 58 -8.81 16.99 20.55
CA CYS A 58 -9.64 18.17 20.28
C CYS A 58 -9.56 19.08 21.52
N LEU A 59 -9.09 20.33 21.35
CA LEU A 59 -8.96 21.32 22.41
C LEU A 59 -10.22 22.18 22.59
N SER A 60 -11.13 22.15 21.61
CA SER A 60 -12.38 22.92 21.64
C SER A 60 -13.52 22.17 22.34
N SER A 61 -14.44 22.93 22.96
CA SER A 61 -15.74 22.43 23.43
C SER A 61 -16.75 22.21 22.30
N LYS A 62 -16.44 22.66 21.07
CA LYS A 62 -17.18 22.34 19.85
C LYS A 62 -16.68 21.02 19.24
N ILE A 63 -17.38 20.53 18.21
CA ILE A 63 -16.97 19.35 17.44
C ILE A 63 -15.75 19.71 16.58
N CYS A 64 -14.65 19.00 16.75
CA CYS A 64 -13.51 19.09 15.83
C CYS A 64 -13.75 18.27 14.57
N GLU A 65 -13.56 18.88 13.40
CA GLU A 65 -13.67 18.18 12.11
C GLU A 65 -12.37 17.46 11.76
N GLY A 66 -12.50 16.26 11.17
CA GLY A 66 -11.39 15.40 10.79
C GLY A 66 -11.06 14.30 11.81
N ARG A 67 -10.02 13.51 11.52
CA ARG A 67 -9.60 12.38 12.36
C ARG A 67 -8.68 12.85 13.49
N ASN A 68 -8.81 12.22 14.65
CA ASN A 68 -7.92 12.38 15.81
C ASN A 68 -6.70 11.42 15.77
N ILE A 69 -6.60 10.62 14.70
CA ILE A 69 -5.54 9.62 14.49
C ILE A 69 -5.03 9.71 13.05
N ARG A 70 -3.72 9.59 12.89
CA ARG A 70 -3.04 9.44 11.60
C ARG A 70 -2.07 8.27 11.66
N TYR A 71 -1.76 7.73 10.48
CA TYR A 71 -0.90 6.55 10.33
C TYR A 71 0.25 6.84 9.39
N ARG A 72 1.35 6.09 9.55
CA ARG A 72 2.46 6.03 8.60
C ARG A 72 3.04 4.62 8.54
N THR A 73 3.74 4.32 7.46
CA THR A 73 4.62 3.16 7.41
C THR A 73 5.88 3.36 8.25
N CYS A 74 6.45 2.27 8.74
CA CYS A 74 7.68 2.23 9.51
C CYS A 74 8.41 0.90 9.30
N SER A 75 9.66 0.79 9.75
CA SER A 75 10.46 -0.45 9.66
C SER A 75 10.54 -1.05 8.26
N ASN A 76 10.99 -0.25 7.29
CA ASN A 76 11.07 -0.61 5.87
C ASN A 76 12.22 -1.57 5.50
N VAL A 77 12.95 -2.08 6.49
CA VAL A 77 14.02 -3.06 6.30
C VAL A 77 13.38 -4.43 6.06
N ASP A 78 13.84 -5.18 5.06
CA ASP A 78 13.28 -6.50 4.80
C ASP A 78 13.51 -7.47 5.96
N CYS A 79 12.56 -8.38 6.16
CA CYS A 79 12.65 -9.34 7.25
C CYS A 79 13.64 -10.46 6.93
N PRO A 80 14.33 -11.02 7.94
CA PRO A 80 15.08 -12.25 7.76
C PRO A 80 14.12 -13.39 7.39
N PRO A 81 14.56 -14.40 6.61
CA PRO A 81 13.71 -15.51 6.16
C PRO A 81 12.98 -16.24 7.29
N GLU A 82 13.59 -16.27 8.48
CA GLU A 82 13.09 -16.96 9.67
C GLU A 82 11.95 -16.20 10.37
N ALA A 83 11.75 -14.91 10.06
CA ALA A 83 10.66 -14.14 10.64
C ALA A 83 9.29 -14.72 10.27
N GLY A 84 9.18 -15.38 9.11
CA GLY A 84 7.91 -15.92 8.61
C GLY A 84 6.89 -14.83 8.29
N ASP A 85 5.65 -15.26 8.04
CA ASP A 85 4.55 -14.37 7.67
C ASP A 85 3.85 -13.77 8.90
N PHE A 86 3.61 -12.46 8.87
CA PHE A 86 3.05 -11.73 10.02
C PHE A 86 1.57 -12.09 10.31
N ARG A 87 0.80 -12.48 9.29
CA ARG A 87 -0.56 -13.00 9.46
C ARG A 87 -0.54 -14.42 10.01
N ALA A 88 0.41 -15.25 9.58
CA ALA A 88 0.62 -16.59 10.12
C ALA A 88 0.94 -16.55 11.62
N GLN A 89 1.80 -15.62 12.05
CA GLN A 89 2.10 -15.41 13.47
C GLN A 89 0.83 -15.11 14.28
N GLN A 90 -0.06 -14.24 13.77
CA GLN A 90 -1.32 -13.92 14.41
C GLN A 90 -2.26 -15.12 14.54
N CYS A 91 -2.37 -15.97 13.50
CA CYS A 91 -3.12 -17.23 13.60
C CYS A 91 -2.50 -18.17 14.64
N SER A 92 -1.17 -18.35 14.60
CA SER A 92 -0.46 -19.27 15.49
C SER A 92 -0.55 -18.88 16.97
N ALA A 93 -0.77 -17.59 17.27
CA ALA A 93 -0.99 -17.11 18.63
C ALA A 93 -2.26 -17.71 19.29
N HIS A 94 -3.16 -18.30 18.49
CA HIS A 94 -4.35 -18.99 18.97
C HIS A 94 -4.18 -20.51 19.11
N ASN A 95 -3.01 -21.08 18.84
CA ASN A 95 -2.79 -22.52 18.91
C ASN A 95 -2.93 -23.07 20.35
N ASP A 96 -2.61 -22.25 21.35
CA ASP A 96 -2.74 -22.59 22.77
C ASP A 96 -4.14 -22.27 23.35
N VAL A 97 -5.10 -21.90 22.49
CA VAL A 97 -6.48 -21.61 22.87
C VAL A 97 -7.42 -22.65 22.27
N LYS A 98 -8.26 -23.27 23.10
CA LYS A 98 -9.23 -24.26 22.64
C LYS A 98 -10.35 -23.58 21.84
N TYR A 99 -10.57 -24.05 20.61
CA TYR A 99 -11.75 -23.74 19.82
C TYR A 99 -12.71 -24.94 19.89
N GLN A 100 -13.94 -24.72 20.37
CA GLN A 100 -14.94 -25.78 20.57
C GLN A 100 -14.40 -27.00 21.34
N GLY A 101 -13.51 -26.76 22.32
CA GLY A 101 -12.94 -27.80 23.19
C GLY A 101 -11.70 -28.51 22.65
N GLN A 102 -11.26 -28.22 21.42
CA GLN A 102 -10.07 -28.81 20.80
C GLN A 102 -9.01 -27.74 20.52
N PHE A 103 -7.75 -28.16 20.52
CA PHE A 103 -6.65 -27.34 20.04
C PHE A 103 -6.45 -27.61 18.55
N TYR A 104 -6.11 -26.56 17.81
CA TYR A 104 -5.81 -26.64 16.39
C TYR A 104 -4.50 -25.91 16.13
N GLU A 105 -3.78 -26.38 15.12
CA GLU A 105 -2.74 -25.58 14.51
C GLU A 105 -3.37 -24.69 13.43
N TRP A 106 -3.37 -23.39 13.66
CA TRP A 106 -4.02 -22.42 12.79
C TRP A 106 -3.07 -21.90 11.71
N LEU A 107 -3.52 -21.99 10.46
CA LEU A 107 -2.83 -21.46 9.29
C LEU A 107 -3.59 -20.23 8.76
N PRO A 108 -2.89 -19.20 8.26
CA PRO A 108 -3.54 -18.00 7.76
C PRO A 108 -4.30 -18.27 6.47
N VAL A 109 -5.50 -17.70 6.37
CA VAL A 109 -6.19 -17.52 5.09
C VAL A 109 -5.80 -16.15 4.55
N SER A 110 -5.18 -16.14 3.37
CA SER A 110 -4.72 -14.93 2.67
C SER A 110 -5.58 -14.65 1.45
N ASN A 111 -5.54 -13.40 0.96
CA ASN A 111 -6.25 -12.97 -0.25
C ASN A 111 -7.77 -13.18 -0.20
N ASP A 112 -8.38 -12.99 0.98
CA ASP A 112 -9.84 -13.01 1.12
C ASP A 112 -10.46 -11.86 0.30
N PRO A 113 -11.40 -12.14 -0.62
CA PRO A 113 -11.94 -11.13 -1.52
C PRO A 113 -12.91 -10.17 -0.83
N ASP A 114 -13.56 -10.62 0.25
CA ASP A 114 -14.61 -9.85 0.93
C ASP A 114 -14.00 -9.00 2.05
N ASN A 115 -13.18 -9.63 2.91
CA ASN A 115 -12.61 -9.03 4.10
C ASN A 115 -11.11 -9.41 4.24
N PRO A 116 -10.22 -8.85 3.40
CA PRO A 116 -8.78 -9.17 3.44
C PRO A 116 -8.12 -8.80 4.77
N CYS A 117 -8.74 -7.92 5.56
CA CYS A 117 -8.19 -7.43 6.82
C CYS A 117 -8.80 -8.07 8.08
N SER A 118 -9.69 -9.06 7.97
CA SER A 118 -10.05 -9.90 9.12
C SER A 118 -9.05 -11.05 9.30
N LEU A 119 -8.94 -11.57 10.52
CA LEU A 119 -8.05 -12.68 10.83
C LEU A 119 -8.81 -14.00 10.65
N LYS A 120 -8.88 -14.45 9.40
CA LYS A 120 -9.39 -15.79 9.06
C LYS A 120 -8.26 -16.81 9.10
N CYS A 121 -8.49 -17.90 9.80
CA CYS A 121 -7.52 -18.98 9.97
C CYS A 121 -8.17 -20.33 9.67
N GLN A 122 -7.41 -21.21 9.03
CA GLN A 122 -7.80 -22.59 8.74
C GLN A 122 -7.07 -23.53 9.68
N ALA A 123 -7.78 -24.51 10.24
CA ALA A 123 -7.16 -25.57 11.03
C ALA A 123 -6.38 -26.52 10.12
N ARG A 124 -5.09 -26.77 10.43
CA ARG A 124 -4.26 -27.71 9.68
C ARG A 124 -4.91 -29.11 9.70
N GLY A 125 -5.08 -29.69 8.51
CA GLY A 125 -5.62 -31.04 8.35
C GLY A 125 -7.14 -31.16 8.55
N ALA A 126 -7.86 -30.04 8.74
CA ALA A 126 -9.32 -30.01 8.82
C ALA A 126 -9.91 -29.02 7.80
N ALA A 127 -11.14 -29.29 7.34
CA ALA A 127 -11.91 -28.37 6.51
C ALA A 127 -12.63 -27.31 7.37
N LEU A 128 -11.94 -26.77 8.38
CA LEU A 128 -12.47 -25.78 9.31
C LEU A 128 -11.76 -24.45 9.09
N VAL A 129 -12.51 -23.45 8.63
CA VAL A 129 -12.05 -22.06 8.50
C VAL A 129 -12.89 -21.20 9.44
N VAL A 130 -12.22 -20.37 10.24
CA VAL A 130 -12.86 -19.54 11.26
C VAL A 130 -12.26 -18.14 11.25
N GLU A 131 -13.07 -17.15 11.59
CA GLU A 131 -12.59 -15.79 11.86
C GLU A 131 -12.25 -15.68 13.34
N LEU A 132 -10.96 -15.69 13.67
CA LEU A 132 -10.47 -15.63 15.06
C LEU A 132 -10.46 -14.21 15.62
N ALA A 133 -10.37 -13.20 14.75
CA ALA A 133 -10.49 -11.80 15.13
C ALA A 133 -11.08 -10.95 13.98
N PRO A 134 -11.87 -9.90 14.30
CA PRO A 134 -12.52 -9.06 13.30
C PRO A 134 -11.52 -8.25 12.46
N LYS A 135 -10.31 -8.02 12.99
CA LYS A 135 -9.22 -7.37 12.28
C LYS A 135 -7.87 -7.97 12.63
N VAL A 136 -6.98 -8.03 11.65
CA VAL A 136 -5.55 -8.26 11.87
C VAL A 136 -4.89 -7.02 12.50
N LEU A 137 -3.68 -7.21 13.04
CA LEU A 137 -2.84 -6.12 13.52
C LEU A 137 -2.47 -5.16 12.39
N ASP A 138 -2.40 -3.87 12.72
CA ASP A 138 -2.06 -2.84 11.74
C ASP A 138 -0.68 -3.08 11.12
N GLY A 139 -0.56 -2.89 9.81
CA GLY A 139 0.66 -3.20 9.05
C GLY A 139 0.75 -4.64 8.52
N THR A 140 -0.23 -5.49 8.79
CA THR A 140 -0.38 -6.79 8.10
C THR A 140 -0.75 -6.57 6.64
N ARG A 141 -0.11 -7.28 5.70
CA ARG A 141 -0.47 -7.19 4.28
C ARG A 141 -1.91 -7.65 4.04
N CYS A 142 -2.64 -6.94 3.18
CA CYS A 142 -3.97 -7.37 2.75
C CYS A 142 -3.88 -8.57 1.80
N TYR A 143 -2.95 -8.47 0.84
CA TYR A 143 -2.73 -9.43 -0.22
C TYR A 143 -1.25 -9.83 -0.29
N THR A 144 -0.96 -11.05 -0.75
CA THR A 144 0.41 -11.58 -0.79
C THR A 144 1.29 -10.85 -1.81
N GLU A 145 0.72 -10.44 -2.94
CA GLU A 145 1.45 -9.80 -4.06
C GLU A 145 1.40 -8.26 -4.04
N SER A 146 0.94 -7.67 -2.94
CA SER A 146 0.82 -6.21 -2.81
C SER A 146 1.56 -5.68 -1.59
N LEU A 147 1.95 -4.41 -1.67
CA LEU A 147 2.42 -3.64 -0.51
C LEU A 147 1.29 -3.15 0.39
N ASP A 148 0.04 -3.21 -0.10
CA ASP A 148 -1.13 -2.76 0.62
C ASP A 148 -1.26 -3.45 1.97
N MET A 149 -1.60 -2.67 2.99
CA MET A 149 -1.63 -3.13 4.37
C MET A 149 -2.92 -2.74 5.08
N CYS A 150 -3.30 -3.58 6.03
CA CYS A 150 -4.44 -3.37 6.88
C CYS A 150 -4.14 -2.29 7.91
N ILE A 151 -5.00 -1.27 7.96
CA ILE A 151 -4.98 -0.19 8.95
C ILE A 151 -6.38 -0.03 9.48
N SER A 152 -6.55 -0.22 10.79
CA SER A 152 -7.84 -0.16 11.47
C SER A 152 -8.91 -1.07 10.83
N GLY A 153 -8.50 -2.24 10.33
CA GLY A 153 -9.39 -3.22 9.68
C GLY A 153 -9.74 -2.93 8.22
N LEU A 154 -9.18 -1.86 7.63
CA LEU A 154 -9.38 -1.52 6.22
C LEU A 154 -8.08 -1.72 5.43
N CYS A 155 -8.19 -2.21 4.20
CA CYS A 155 -7.03 -2.32 3.33
C CYS A 155 -6.65 -0.94 2.77
N GLN A 156 -5.45 -0.48 3.08
CA GLN A 156 -4.92 0.81 2.63
C GLN A 156 -3.80 0.62 1.61
N ILE A 157 -3.79 1.50 0.61
CA ILE A 157 -2.81 1.47 -0.47
C ILE A 157 -1.43 1.84 0.05
N VAL A 158 -0.40 1.13 -0.40
CA VAL A 158 1.00 1.46 -0.15
C VAL A 158 1.76 1.49 -1.47
N GLY A 159 2.39 2.63 -1.76
CA GLY A 159 3.18 2.78 -2.99
C GLY A 159 4.45 1.93 -2.99
N CYS A 160 5.08 1.78 -4.15
CA CYS A 160 6.36 1.07 -4.26
C CYS A 160 7.50 1.72 -3.46
N ASP A 161 7.31 2.99 -3.08
CA ASP A 161 8.17 3.78 -2.20
C ASP A 161 7.96 3.44 -0.71
N ARG A 162 7.12 2.43 -0.43
CA ARG A 162 6.74 1.95 0.91
C ARG A 162 6.06 3.02 1.76
N GLN A 163 5.38 3.99 1.14
CA GLN A 163 4.63 5.03 1.84
C GLN A 163 3.12 4.76 1.82
N LEU A 164 2.48 4.89 2.99
CA LEU A 164 1.03 4.72 3.14
C LEU A 164 0.29 5.82 2.35
N GLY A 165 -0.65 5.42 1.49
CA GLY A 165 -1.42 6.32 0.63
C GLY A 165 -0.66 6.85 -0.58
N SER A 166 0.58 6.41 -0.81
CA SER A 166 1.34 6.78 -2.01
C SER A 166 0.77 6.08 -3.24
N THR A 167 0.59 6.84 -4.31
CA THR A 167 0.09 6.35 -5.61
C THR A 167 1.22 5.99 -6.57
N VAL A 168 2.47 6.08 -6.10
CA VAL A 168 3.67 5.78 -6.89
C VAL A 168 3.75 4.28 -7.14
N LYS A 169 3.94 3.91 -8.40
CA LYS A 169 4.03 2.52 -8.87
C LYS A 169 5.40 2.25 -9.48
N GLU A 170 5.72 0.97 -9.55
CA GLU A 170 6.86 0.52 -10.34
C GLU A 170 6.60 0.78 -11.83
N ASP A 171 7.67 1.12 -12.55
CA ASP A 171 7.65 1.15 -14.01
C ASP A 171 7.65 -0.28 -14.59
N ASN A 172 7.63 -0.40 -15.92
CA ASN A 172 7.69 -1.69 -16.60
C ASN A 172 9.00 -2.46 -16.37
N CYS A 173 9.99 -1.83 -15.74
CA CYS A 173 11.27 -2.43 -15.38
C CYS A 173 11.32 -2.89 -13.92
N GLY A 174 10.32 -2.56 -13.10
CA GLY A 174 10.29 -2.89 -11.67
C GLY A 174 11.01 -1.86 -10.82
N VAL A 175 11.31 -0.68 -11.39
CA VAL A 175 11.92 0.43 -10.67
C VAL A 175 10.80 1.33 -10.15
N CYS A 176 10.78 1.53 -8.85
CA CYS A 176 9.80 2.43 -8.23
C CYS A 176 9.98 3.86 -8.73
N ASN A 177 8.90 4.47 -9.23
CA ASN A 177 8.93 5.78 -9.89
C ASN A 177 9.94 5.87 -11.05
N GLY A 178 10.20 4.74 -11.72
CA GLY A 178 11.12 4.68 -12.85
C GLY A 178 10.53 5.30 -14.12
N ASP A 179 11.42 5.64 -15.05
CA ASP A 179 11.09 6.19 -16.36
C ASP A 179 11.07 5.13 -17.48
N GLY A 180 11.25 3.85 -17.13
CA GLY A 180 11.33 2.74 -18.08
C GLY A 180 12.68 2.62 -18.81
N SER A 181 13.70 3.39 -18.45
CA SER A 181 14.98 3.41 -19.16
C SER A 181 15.93 2.25 -18.77
N THR A 182 15.71 1.62 -17.63
CA THR A 182 16.59 0.58 -17.06
C THR A 182 16.46 -0.80 -17.71
N CYS A 183 15.40 -1.03 -18.47
CA CYS A 183 15.15 -2.28 -19.15
C CYS A 183 14.59 -2.06 -20.56
N ARG A 184 14.72 -3.08 -21.40
CA ARG A 184 14.00 -3.17 -22.67
C ARG A 184 13.00 -4.31 -22.62
N MET A 185 11.79 -4.03 -23.08
CA MET A 185 10.75 -5.04 -23.25
C MET A 185 11.08 -5.87 -24.49
N VAL A 186 11.25 -7.18 -24.33
CA VAL A 186 11.43 -8.08 -25.47
C VAL A 186 10.23 -9.02 -25.60
N ARG A 187 9.72 -9.14 -26.83
CA ARG A 187 8.71 -10.14 -27.18
C ARG A 187 9.43 -11.40 -27.62
N GLY A 188 9.17 -12.52 -26.95
CA GLY A 188 9.72 -13.83 -27.30
C GLY A 188 8.59 -14.85 -27.47
N GLN A 189 8.68 -15.68 -28.50
CA GLN A 189 7.88 -16.89 -28.61
C GLN A 189 8.71 -18.05 -28.04
N TYR A 190 8.16 -18.80 -27.07
CA TYR A 190 8.80 -20.00 -26.58
C TYR A 190 8.79 -21.05 -27.69
N LYS A 191 9.95 -21.34 -28.30
CA LYS A 191 10.11 -22.48 -29.20
C LYS A 191 10.57 -23.67 -28.37
N SER A 192 9.67 -24.62 -28.10
CA SER A 192 10.05 -25.92 -27.53
C SER A 192 10.87 -26.70 -28.56
N GLN A 193 12.19 -26.59 -28.51
CA GLN A 193 13.07 -27.54 -29.20
C GLN A 193 13.16 -28.81 -28.34
N LEU A 194 12.09 -29.61 -28.34
CA LEU A 194 12.15 -31.01 -27.94
C LEU A 194 12.83 -31.78 -29.07
N SER A 195 14.16 -31.68 -29.17
CA SER A 195 14.95 -32.70 -29.88
C SER A 195 15.06 -33.92 -28.96
N ALA A 196 14.33 -34.97 -29.31
CA ALA A 196 14.48 -36.29 -28.72
C ALA A 196 15.96 -36.72 -28.74
N ASN A 197 16.40 -37.33 -27.63
CA ASN A 197 17.75 -37.80 -27.32
C ASN A 197 18.76 -36.77 -26.77
N LYS A 198 18.68 -36.52 -25.46
CA LYS A 198 19.80 -36.72 -24.51
C LYS A 198 19.33 -36.53 -23.06
N SER A 199 19.74 -37.48 -22.21
CA SER A 199 19.68 -37.56 -20.74
C SER A 199 19.06 -36.38 -19.97
N LEU A 200 18.03 -36.70 -19.17
CA LEU A 200 17.38 -35.84 -18.17
C LEU A 200 18.40 -35.01 -17.37
N GLY A 201 18.48 -33.71 -17.65
CA GLY A 201 18.88 -32.72 -16.66
C GLY A 201 17.71 -32.48 -15.72
N HIS A 202 17.88 -32.81 -14.44
CA HIS A 202 16.92 -32.50 -13.38
C HIS A 202 16.83 -30.97 -13.20
N CYS A 203 15.66 -30.37 -13.40
CA CYS A 203 15.30 -29.13 -12.73
C CYS A 203 14.74 -29.51 -11.35
N PRO A 204 15.38 -29.12 -10.23
CA PRO A 204 14.78 -29.34 -8.93
C PRO A 204 13.58 -28.42 -8.77
N GLN A 205 12.42 -29.06 -8.64
CA GLN A 205 11.20 -28.60 -7.99
C GLN A 205 10.45 -27.39 -8.57
N LEU A 206 9.41 -27.70 -9.35
CA LEU A 206 8.08 -27.14 -9.15
C LEU A 206 7.07 -28.25 -9.48
N SER A 207 6.43 -28.78 -8.43
CA SER A 207 5.33 -29.72 -8.53
C SER A 207 4.09 -28.97 -8.99
N GLY A 208 3.79 -29.03 -10.28
CA GLY A 208 2.52 -28.53 -10.81
C GLY A 208 2.49 -28.63 -12.33
N THR A 209 1.65 -29.51 -12.87
CA THR A 209 1.33 -29.56 -14.30
C THR A 209 0.49 -28.33 -14.67
N LEU A 210 1.15 -27.25 -15.12
CA LEU A 210 0.47 -26.14 -15.78
C LEU A 210 0.32 -26.45 -17.27
N PRO A 211 -0.90 -26.40 -17.86
CA PRO A 211 -1.08 -26.58 -19.29
C PRO A 211 -0.37 -25.45 -20.04
N CYS A 212 0.49 -25.81 -20.99
CA CYS A 212 1.15 -24.89 -21.90
C CYS A 212 0.12 -24.29 -22.87
N LEU A 213 -0.57 -23.23 -22.46
CA LEU A 213 -1.22 -22.32 -23.41
C LEU A 213 -0.16 -21.37 -23.98
N PRO A 214 -0.29 -20.94 -25.25
CA PRO A 214 0.62 -19.97 -25.85
C PRO A 214 0.41 -18.60 -25.19
N MET A 215 1.04 -18.37 -24.04
CA MET A 215 1.13 -17.04 -23.44
C MET A 215 2.19 -16.25 -24.21
N HIS A 216 1.79 -15.09 -24.73
CA HIS A 216 2.73 -14.05 -25.11
C HIS A 216 3.45 -13.55 -23.86
N LEU A 217 4.55 -14.21 -23.50
CA LEU A 217 5.38 -13.81 -22.38
C LEU A 217 6.14 -12.54 -22.77
N LEU A 218 5.90 -11.47 -22.02
CA LEU A 218 6.68 -10.24 -22.07
C LEU A 218 7.87 -10.39 -21.14
N TRP A 219 9.08 -10.39 -21.68
CA TRP A 219 10.30 -10.57 -20.91
C TRP A 219 10.99 -9.22 -20.69
N ARG A 220 11.51 -9.01 -19.49
CA ARG A 220 12.33 -7.84 -19.14
C ARG A 220 13.80 -8.18 -19.34
N LYS A 221 14.55 -7.40 -20.13
CA LYS A 221 16.01 -7.49 -20.21
C LYS A 221 16.63 -6.22 -19.64
N PRO A 222 17.47 -6.31 -18.60
CA PRO A 222 18.24 -5.15 -18.13
C PRO A 222 19.07 -4.57 -19.27
N VAL A 223 19.13 -3.24 -19.39
CA VAL A 223 19.91 -2.58 -20.45
C VAL A 223 21.42 -2.83 -20.28
N ALA A 224 21.89 -3.12 -19.06
CA ALA A 224 23.29 -3.39 -18.75
C ALA A 224 23.78 -4.82 -19.08
N CYS A 225 22.88 -5.77 -19.37
CA CYS A 225 23.25 -7.17 -19.62
C CYS A 225 23.23 -7.48 -21.12
N GLU A 226 24.28 -7.09 -21.84
CA GLU A 226 24.42 -7.43 -23.26
C GLU A 226 24.98 -8.83 -23.52
N HIS A 227 25.43 -9.57 -22.49
CA HIS A 227 26.06 -10.90 -22.68
C HIS A 227 25.68 -12.06 -21.75
N THR A 228 24.76 -11.91 -20.78
CA THR A 228 24.28 -13.04 -19.96
C THR A 228 22.77 -12.94 -19.72
N SER A 229 22.03 -13.93 -20.21
CA SER A 229 20.57 -14.01 -20.01
C SER A 229 20.28 -14.67 -18.67
N HIS A 230 20.01 -13.88 -17.63
CA HIS A 230 19.38 -14.38 -16.42
C HIS A 230 17.85 -14.33 -16.57
N LEU A 231 17.20 -15.46 -16.26
CA LEU A 231 15.75 -15.64 -16.35
C LEU A 231 15.11 -15.10 -15.08
N PHE A 232 14.29 -14.06 -15.20
CA PHE A 232 13.33 -13.67 -14.17
C PHE A 232 11.93 -13.70 -14.78
N PHE A 233 11.05 -14.52 -14.21
CA PHE A 233 9.64 -14.59 -14.57
C PHE A 233 8.87 -13.58 -13.74
N SER A 234 8.09 -12.71 -14.38
CA SER A 234 7.00 -11.99 -13.71
C SER A 234 5.72 -12.74 -14.05
N VAL A 235 4.97 -13.16 -13.03
CA VAL A 235 3.58 -13.59 -13.17
C VAL A 235 2.71 -12.37 -13.44
#